data_AF-A0AAV0NBS1-F1
#
_entry.id   AF-A0AAV0NBS1-F1
#
_cell.length_a   1.000
_cell.length_b   1.000
_cell.length_c   1.000
_cell.angle_alpha   90.00
_cell.angle_beta   90.00
_cell.angle_gamma   90.00
#
_symmetry.space_group_name_H-M   'P 1'
#
loop_
_entity.id
_entity.type
_entity.pdbx_description
1 polymer ?
#
loop_
_entity_poly.entity_id
_entity_poly.type
_entity_poly.pdbx_seq_one_letter_code
_entity_poly.pdbx_strand_id
1 'polypeptide(L)'
;MAGAAEGNGPAAVDAGMDGGVPGLSAVIPGWFSEISPMWPGEAHSMKVEKVLFQGKSDYQNVVVFQSATYGKVLVLDGVIQLTERDECAYQEMITHLPLCSIQNPKKVLVIGGGDGGVIREVSRHASVEQIDMCEIDAMVVDVSLAKSLHCSCLVDPLLNSVNPFTGVAFLKAVPHGTYDAVIVDSSDPIGMCLPLSQTSNRFNYSFNLENEVSSHVVN
;
A
#
# COMPACT_ATOMS: atom_id res chain seq x y z
N MET A 1 6.91 -52.86 25.28
CA MET A 1 5.77 -53.07 24.36
C MET A 1 4.82 -51.89 24.53
N ALA A 2 4.40 -51.31 23.39
CA ALA A 2 3.21 -50.47 23.10
C ALA A 2 2.66 -49.53 24.19
N GLY A 3 2.52 -48.22 23.97
CA GLY A 3 1.55 -47.56 23.07
C GLY A 3 0.49 -46.87 23.96
N ALA A 4 -0.02 -45.65 23.74
CA ALA A 4 -0.34 -44.94 22.51
C ALA A 4 -0.26 -43.42 22.73
N ALA A 5 0.13 -42.71 21.65
CA ALA A 5 0.08 -41.25 21.54
C ALA A 5 -1.31 -40.78 21.08
N GLU A 6 -1.66 -39.58 21.54
CA GLU A 6 -2.92 -38.88 21.32
C GLU A 6 -3.19 -38.55 19.83
N GLY A 7 -4.48 -38.43 19.53
CA GLY A 7 -5.04 -38.44 18.19
C GLY A 7 -4.79 -37.19 17.34
N ASN A 8 -4.73 -37.45 16.04
CA ASN A 8 -4.78 -36.50 14.93
C ASN A 8 -5.95 -35.51 15.05
N GLY A 9 -5.63 -34.22 15.21
CA GLY A 9 -6.47 -33.13 14.70
C GLY A 9 -6.36 -33.05 13.17
N PRO A 10 -7.37 -32.47 12.47
CA PRO A 10 -7.35 -32.44 11.02
C PRO A 10 -6.19 -31.58 10.53
N ALA A 11 -5.36 -32.18 9.68
CA ALA A 11 -4.24 -31.53 9.01
C ALA A 11 -4.74 -30.30 8.25
N ALA A 12 -4.05 -29.17 8.45
CA ALA A 12 -4.17 -28.01 7.61
C ALA A 12 -4.02 -28.44 6.14
N VAL A 13 -5.00 -28.08 5.31
CA VAL A 13 -4.94 -28.28 3.88
C VAL A 13 -3.82 -27.40 3.32
N ASP A 14 -2.67 -28.01 3.13
CA ASP A 14 -1.54 -27.48 2.39
C ASP A 14 -1.95 -27.31 0.92
N ALA A 15 -2.21 -26.07 0.52
CA ALA A 15 -2.46 -25.70 -0.87
C ALA A 15 -1.10 -25.55 -1.59
N GLY A 16 -0.49 -26.69 -1.90
CA GLY A 16 0.71 -26.77 -2.72
C GLY A 16 0.44 -26.39 -4.18
N MET A 17 1.28 -25.49 -4.68
CA MET A 17 1.84 -25.41 -6.04
C MET A 17 0.98 -25.92 -7.21
N ASP A 18 0.24 -24.99 -7.82
CA ASP A 18 0.01 -24.94 -9.27
C ASP A 18 -0.08 -23.47 -9.65
N GLY A 19 0.23 -23.10 -10.90
CA GLY A 19 0.31 -21.73 -11.40
C GLY A 19 -1.01 -20.93 -11.43
N GLY A 20 -1.87 -21.10 -10.44
CA GLY A 20 -3.07 -20.32 -10.20
C GLY A 20 -2.76 -19.01 -9.47
N VAL A 21 -3.74 -18.10 -9.52
CA VAL A 21 -3.67 -16.82 -8.79
C VAL A 21 -3.90 -17.08 -7.30
N PRO A 22 -2.96 -16.70 -6.40
CA PRO A 22 -3.19 -16.72 -4.96
C PRO A 22 -4.50 -16.00 -4.62
N GLY A 23 -5.36 -16.65 -3.83
CA GLY A 23 -6.66 -16.10 -3.42
C GLY A 23 -7.84 -16.44 -4.33
N LEU A 24 -7.66 -17.10 -5.49
CA LEU A 24 -8.82 -17.62 -6.22
C LEU A 24 -9.50 -18.76 -5.44
N SER A 25 -10.81 -18.60 -5.21
CA SER A 25 -11.64 -19.58 -4.52
C SER A 25 -11.70 -20.90 -5.28
N ALA A 26 -11.29 -21.97 -4.60
CA ALA A 26 -11.43 -23.35 -5.09
C ALA A 26 -12.89 -23.86 -5.00
N VAL A 27 -13.76 -23.19 -4.23
CA VAL A 27 -15.15 -23.63 -3.98
C VAL A 27 -16.10 -23.08 -5.06
N ILE A 28 -16.00 -21.79 -5.39
CA ILE A 28 -16.79 -21.18 -6.46
C ILE A 28 -15.81 -20.57 -7.48
N PRO A 29 -15.66 -21.20 -8.67
CA PRO A 29 -14.68 -20.76 -9.64
C PRO A 29 -14.82 -19.28 -10.05
N GLY A 30 -13.69 -18.61 -10.21
CA GLY A 30 -13.59 -17.22 -10.67
C GLY A 30 -13.98 -16.17 -9.62
N TRP A 31 -13.86 -16.49 -8.34
CA TRP A 31 -13.90 -15.51 -7.26
C TRP A 31 -12.52 -15.39 -6.63
N PHE A 32 -12.09 -14.18 -6.34
CA PHE A 32 -10.95 -13.90 -5.47
C PHE A 32 -11.48 -13.69 -4.05
N SER A 33 -10.81 -14.24 -3.05
CA SER A 33 -11.13 -14.10 -1.64
C SER A 33 -9.89 -13.63 -0.89
N GLU A 34 -9.97 -12.43 -0.34
CA GLU A 34 -8.96 -11.86 0.54
C GLU A 34 -9.07 -12.52 1.93
N ILE A 35 -8.03 -13.26 2.30
CA ILE A 35 -7.93 -13.98 3.57
C ILE A 35 -6.55 -13.69 4.15
N SER A 36 -6.51 -13.20 5.39
CA SER A 36 -5.25 -12.90 6.07
C SER A 36 -5.29 -13.33 7.54
N PRO A 37 -4.14 -13.74 8.11
CA PRO A 37 -4.01 -13.94 9.55
C PRO A 37 -4.32 -12.68 10.39
N MET A 38 -4.33 -11.47 9.79
CA MET A 38 -4.67 -10.23 10.49
C MET A 38 -6.15 -10.10 10.82
N TRP A 39 -7.03 -10.75 10.05
CA TRP A 39 -8.48 -10.75 10.27
C TRP A 39 -9.01 -12.20 10.28
N PRO A 40 -8.72 -12.96 11.35
CA PRO A 40 -9.10 -14.36 11.41
C PRO A 40 -10.63 -14.52 11.50
N GLY A 41 -11.18 -15.38 10.64
CA GLY A 41 -12.61 -15.72 10.65
C GLY A 41 -13.48 -14.92 9.68
N GLU A 42 -12.89 -14.01 8.92
CA GLU A 42 -13.57 -13.21 7.91
C GLU A 42 -12.79 -13.15 6.59
N ALA A 43 -13.49 -12.85 5.50
CA ALA A 43 -12.91 -12.71 4.18
C ALA A 43 -13.79 -11.81 3.30
N HIS A 44 -13.18 -10.95 2.48
CA HIS A 44 -13.88 -10.21 1.44
C HIS A 44 -13.65 -10.90 0.10
N SER A 45 -14.73 -11.20 -0.64
CA SER A 45 -14.62 -11.87 -1.94
C SER A 45 -15.15 -11.03 -3.10
N MET A 46 -14.42 -11.01 -4.20
CA MET A 46 -14.76 -10.29 -5.43
C MET A 46 -14.79 -11.24 -6.63
N LYS A 47 -15.82 -11.10 -7.48
CA LYS A 47 -15.91 -11.87 -8.73
C LYS A 47 -14.85 -11.37 -9.70
N VAL A 48 -13.99 -12.27 -10.17
CA VAL A 48 -12.94 -11.97 -11.15
C VAL A 48 -13.50 -12.20 -12.56
N GLU A 49 -13.42 -11.19 -13.40
CA GLU A 49 -13.69 -11.32 -14.83
C GLU A 49 -12.45 -11.76 -15.59
N LYS A 50 -11.31 -11.13 -15.30
CA LYS A 50 -10.05 -11.39 -16.01
C LYS A 50 -8.84 -11.00 -15.17
N VAL A 51 -7.84 -11.87 -15.12
CA VAL A 51 -6.52 -11.53 -14.58
C VAL A 51 -5.75 -10.72 -15.62
N LEU A 52 -5.32 -9.52 -15.26
CA LEU A 52 -4.61 -8.58 -16.13
C LEU A 52 -3.10 -8.67 -15.98
N PHE A 53 -2.64 -8.98 -14.77
CA PHE A 53 -1.24 -9.22 -14.41
C PHE A 53 -1.17 -10.16 -13.21
N GLN A 54 -0.13 -11.00 -13.20
CA GLN A 54 0.31 -11.73 -12.03
C GLN A 54 1.82 -11.87 -12.10
N GLY A 55 2.50 -11.50 -11.04
CA GLY A 55 3.94 -11.59 -10.93
C GLY A 55 4.38 -11.65 -9.48
N LYS A 56 5.65 -11.95 -9.27
CA LYS A 56 6.30 -11.88 -7.97
C LYS A 56 7.55 -11.02 -8.13
N SER A 57 7.62 -9.92 -7.39
CA SER A 57 8.81 -9.09 -7.30
C SER A 57 9.79 -9.68 -6.28
N ASP A 58 10.92 -9.00 -6.06
CA ASP A 58 11.84 -9.34 -4.97
C ASP A 58 11.22 -9.14 -3.58
N TYR A 59 10.05 -8.52 -3.54
CA TYR A 59 9.41 -8.01 -2.34
C TYR A 59 8.10 -8.71 -2.00
N GLN A 60 7.23 -8.91 -3.00
CA GLN A 60 5.85 -9.37 -2.79
C GLN A 60 5.24 -9.98 -4.05
N ASN A 61 4.12 -10.67 -3.89
CA ASN A 61 3.29 -11.11 -5.02
C ASN A 61 2.39 -9.94 -5.47
N VAL A 62 2.42 -9.63 -6.75
CA VAL A 62 1.66 -8.53 -7.35
C VAL A 62 0.62 -9.11 -8.31
N VAL A 63 -0.64 -8.82 -8.08
CA VAL A 63 -1.76 -9.24 -8.94
C VAL A 63 -2.59 -8.03 -9.30
N VAL A 64 -2.95 -7.92 -10.59
CA VAL A 64 -3.98 -7.00 -11.05
C VAL A 64 -5.03 -7.78 -11.79
N PHE A 65 -6.30 -7.59 -11.42
CA PHE A 65 -7.41 -8.21 -12.11
C PHE A 65 -8.57 -7.24 -12.34
N GLN A 66 -9.35 -7.51 -13.38
CA GLN A 66 -10.64 -6.88 -13.62
C GLN A 66 -11.69 -7.61 -12.78
N SER A 67 -12.33 -6.90 -11.86
CA SER A 67 -13.49 -7.39 -11.12
C SER A 67 -14.78 -7.11 -11.89
N ALA A 68 -15.83 -7.85 -11.55
CA ALA A 68 -17.14 -7.69 -12.20
C ALA A 68 -17.85 -6.38 -11.83
N THR A 69 -17.59 -5.82 -10.65
CA THR A 69 -18.38 -4.68 -10.12
C THR A 69 -17.56 -3.59 -9.44
N TYR A 70 -16.23 -3.73 -9.32
CA TYR A 70 -15.34 -2.77 -8.65
C TYR A 70 -14.25 -2.21 -9.59
N GLY A 71 -14.29 -2.54 -10.88
CA GLY A 71 -13.26 -2.13 -11.84
C GLY A 71 -11.98 -2.96 -11.68
N LYS A 72 -10.84 -2.38 -12.03
CA LYS A 72 -9.52 -2.97 -11.77
C LYS A 72 -9.20 -2.98 -10.28
N VAL A 73 -8.55 -4.06 -9.83
CA VAL A 73 -8.16 -4.29 -8.45
C VAL A 73 -6.67 -4.60 -8.41
N LEU A 74 -5.94 -3.93 -7.54
CA LEU A 74 -4.54 -4.24 -7.21
C LEU A 74 -4.51 -5.06 -5.92
N VAL A 75 -3.78 -6.16 -5.95
CA VAL A 75 -3.57 -7.04 -4.79
C VAL A 75 -2.09 -7.26 -4.61
N LEU A 76 -1.62 -7.06 -3.37
CA LEU A 76 -0.25 -7.33 -2.94
C LEU A 76 -0.27 -8.38 -1.83
N ASP A 77 0.48 -9.47 -2.02
CA ASP A 77 0.53 -10.62 -1.08
C ASP A 77 -0.84 -11.16 -0.65
N GLY A 78 -1.83 -11.10 -1.54
CA GLY A 78 -3.18 -11.59 -1.29
C GLY A 78 -4.10 -10.59 -0.58
N VAL A 79 -3.63 -9.38 -0.30
CA VAL A 79 -4.39 -8.27 0.28
C VAL A 79 -4.73 -7.23 -0.79
N ILE A 80 -6.00 -6.84 -0.85
CA ILE A 80 -6.51 -5.79 -1.73
C ILE A 80 -5.93 -4.46 -1.28
N GLN A 81 -5.16 -3.81 -2.16
CA GLN A 81 -4.62 -2.48 -1.88
C GLN A 81 -5.57 -1.37 -2.34
N LEU A 82 -6.21 -1.56 -3.50
CA LEU A 82 -7.18 -0.60 -4.03
C LEU A 82 -8.16 -1.26 -5.00
N THR A 83 -9.29 -0.60 -5.20
CA THR A 83 -10.18 -0.81 -6.35
C THR A 83 -10.50 0.52 -7.01
N GLU A 84 -10.69 0.53 -8.34
CA GLU A 84 -11.09 1.75 -9.07
C GLU A 84 -12.40 2.37 -8.55
N ARG A 85 -13.28 1.57 -7.93
CA ARG A 85 -14.60 2.02 -7.50
C ARG A 85 -14.59 2.81 -6.20
N ASP A 86 -13.67 2.53 -5.28
CA ASP A 86 -13.67 3.08 -3.92
C ASP A 86 -12.34 3.68 -3.48
N GLU A 87 -11.29 3.64 -4.31
CA GLU A 87 -10.00 4.24 -3.99
C GLU A 87 -10.06 5.73 -3.60
N CYS A 88 -11.02 6.48 -4.16
CA CYS A 88 -11.19 7.90 -3.87
C CYS A 88 -11.43 8.16 -2.38
N ALA A 89 -12.15 7.26 -1.70
CA ALA A 89 -12.44 7.42 -0.28
C ALA A 89 -11.16 7.34 0.56
N TYR A 90 -10.23 6.46 0.22
CA TYR A 90 -8.96 6.34 0.91
C TYR A 90 -8.00 7.48 0.50
N GLN A 91 -7.79 7.66 -0.80
CA GLN A 91 -6.78 8.59 -1.32
C GLN A 91 -7.11 10.06 -1.02
N GLU A 92 -8.37 10.47 -1.15
CA GLU A 92 -8.78 11.83 -0.79
C GLU A 92 -8.61 12.06 0.71
N MET A 93 -8.95 11.08 1.55
CA MET A 93 -8.88 11.23 3.01
C MET A 93 -7.44 11.29 3.50
N ILE A 94 -6.60 10.33 3.11
CA ILE A 94 -5.20 10.29 3.55
C ILE A 94 -4.40 11.51 3.07
N THR A 95 -4.83 12.11 1.95
CA THR A 95 -4.16 13.28 1.38
C THR A 95 -4.71 14.60 1.90
N HIS A 96 -6.03 14.80 1.85
CA HIS A 96 -6.62 16.10 2.10
C HIS A 96 -6.78 16.40 3.60
N LEU A 97 -6.90 15.39 4.47
CA LEU A 97 -6.90 15.62 5.90
C LEU A 97 -5.62 16.35 6.37
N PRO A 98 -4.39 15.87 6.06
CA PRO A 98 -3.18 16.60 6.43
C PRO A 98 -3.02 17.92 5.65
N LEU A 99 -3.19 17.91 4.33
CA LEU A 99 -2.83 19.08 3.51
C LEU A 99 -3.79 20.25 3.68
N CYS A 100 -5.07 20.02 3.99
CA CYS A 100 -6.01 21.08 4.33
C CYS A 100 -5.83 21.62 5.76
N SER A 101 -5.04 20.94 6.60
CA SER A 101 -4.77 21.34 7.99
C SER A 101 -3.53 22.23 8.14
N ILE A 102 -2.75 22.42 7.07
CA ILE A 102 -1.55 23.26 7.04
C ILE A 102 -1.68 24.36 5.99
N GLN A 103 -1.10 25.53 6.26
CA GLN A 103 -1.18 26.65 5.32
C GLN A 103 -0.15 26.52 4.20
N ASN A 104 -0.63 26.52 2.95
CA ASN A 104 0.19 26.55 1.73
C ASN A 104 1.33 25.52 1.73
N PRO A 105 1.05 24.20 1.83
CA PRO A 105 2.09 23.18 1.72
C PRO A 105 2.82 23.31 0.39
N LYS A 106 4.16 23.29 0.42
CA LYS A 106 5.03 23.41 -0.76
C LYS A 106 5.73 22.10 -1.07
N LYS A 107 6.27 21.41 -0.06
CA LYS A 107 7.05 20.19 -0.25
C LYS A 107 6.47 19.01 0.51
N VAL A 108 6.02 18.00 -0.21
CA VAL A 108 5.31 16.82 0.35
C VAL A 108 6.10 15.55 0.05
N LEU A 109 6.25 14.69 1.06
CA LEU A 109 6.82 13.35 0.92
C LEU A 109 5.69 12.31 0.99
N VAL A 110 5.66 11.40 0.01
CA VAL A 110 4.79 10.22 0.02
C VAL A 110 5.65 8.97 0.15
N ILE A 111 5.41 8.17 1.18
CA ILE A 111 6.06 6.87 1.38
C ILE A 111 5.07 5.79 0.96
N GLY A 112 5.45 4.97 -0.01
CA GLY A 112 4.53 4.09 -0.74
C GLY A 112 3.88 4.82 -1.92
N GLY A 113 2.60 4.56 -2.17
CA GLY A 113 1.84 5.22 -3.24
C GLY A 113 2.16 4.73 -4.64
N GLY A 114 2.64 3.50 -4.79
CA GLY A 114 3.03 2.91 -6.08
C GLY A 114 1.92 2.86 -7.16
N ASP A 115 0.65 3.06 -6.80
CA ASP A 115 -0.44 3.22 -7.77
C ASP A 115 -0.63 4.66 -8.30
N GLY A 116 -0.08 5.65 -7.59
CA GLY A 116 -0.08 7.07 -7.96
C GLY A 116 -1.29 7.87 -7.49
N GLY A 117 -2.35 7.26 -6.96
CA GLY A 117 -3.57 7.98 -6.61
C GLY A 117 -3.37 9.02 -5.49
N VAL A 118 -2.51 8.74 -4.50
CA VAL A 118 -2.12 9.77 -3.52
C VAL A 118 -1.39 10.94 -4.18
N ILE A 119 -0.48 10.67 -5.12
CA ILE A 119 0.23 11.72 -5.89
C ILE A 119 -0.77 12.60 -6.66
N ARG A 120 -1.78 11.97 -7.30
CA ARG A 120 -2.86 12.69 -7.99
C ARG A 120 -3.57 13.67 -7.07
N GLU A 121 -3.88 13.26 -5.85
CA GLU A 121 -4.59 14.11 -4.89
C GLU A 121 -3.69 15.21 -4.30
N VAL A 122 -2.40 14.95 -4.10
CA VAL A 122 -1.43 15.96 -3.65
C VAL A 122 -1.29 17.06 -4.72
N SER A 123 -1.17 16.69 -6.00
CA SER A 123 -1.05 17.64 -7.12
C SER A 123 -2.25 18.59 -7.29
N ARG A 124 -3.39 18.33 -6.63
CA ARG A 124 -4.54 19.27 -6.63
C ARG A 124 -4.28 20.51 -5.80
N HIS A 125 -3.33 20.47 -4.87
CA HIS A 125 -2.98 21.59 -4.00
C HIS A 125 -2.06 22.55 -4.74
N ALA A 126 -2.61 23.67 -5.24
CA ALA A 126 -1.88 24.63 -6.07
C ALA A 126 -0.64 25.27 -5.40
N SER A 127 -0.52 25.19 -4.08
CA SER A 127 0.68 25.65 -3.35
C SER A 127 1.84 24.66 -3.42
N VAL A 128 1.58 23.40 -3.76
CA VAL A 128 2.60 22.35 -3.82
C VAL A 128 3.54 22.62 -4.98
N GLU A 129 4.82 22.69 -4.67
CA GLU A 129 5.92 22.95 -5.59
C GLU A 129 6.74 21.68 -5.86
N GLN A 130 6.76 20.73 -4.92
CA GLN A 130 7.53 19.49 -5.03
C GLN A 130 6.87 18.33 -4.29
N ILE A 131 6.79 17.18 -4.97
CA ILE A 131 6.39 15.89 -4.41
C ILE A 131 7.57 14.93 -4.55
N ASP A 132 8.00 14.32 -3.45
CA ASP A 132 8.95 13.21 -3.47
C ASP A 132 8.21 11.92 -3.09
N MET A 133 8.48 10.83 -3.80
CA MET A 133 7.89 9.52 -3.53
C MET A 133 8.98 8.50 -3.18
N CYS A 134 8.69 7.62 -2.22
CA CYS A 134 9.53 6.48 -1.88
C CYS A 134 8.72 5.19 -2.05
N GLU A 135 8.89 4.55 -3.20
CA GLU A 135 8.34 3.23 -3.48
C GLU A 135 9.50 2.25 -3.66
N ILE A 136 9.53 1.22 -2.81
CA ILE A 136 10.62 0.24 -2.81
C ILE A 136 10.44 -0.78 -3.92
N ASP A 137 9.19 -1.10 -4.29
CA ASP A 137 8.89 -2.12 -5.28
C ASP A 137 8.57 -1.48 -6.64
N ALA A 138 9.59 -1.42 -7.49
CA ALA A 138 9.46 -0.91 -8.85
C ALA A 138 8.40 -1.68 -9.68
N MET A 139 8.14 -2.96 -9.38
CA MET A 139 7.11 -3.73 -10.07
C MET A 139 5.72 -3.13 -9.82
N VAL A 140 5.46 -2.59 -8.63
CA VAL A 140 4.17 -1.96 -8.32
C VAL A 140 3.98 -0.72 -9.19
N VAL A 141 5.01 0.13 -9.29
CA VAL A 141 4.98 1.33 -10.15
C VAL A 141 4.78 0.95 -11.63
N ASP A 142 5.58 0.00 -12.13
CA ASP A 142 5.54 -0.44 -13.52
C ASP A 142 4.18 -1.07 -13.89
N VAL A 143 3.63 -1.89 -13.00
CA VAL A 143 2.33 -2.54 -13.22
C VAL A 143 1.20 -1.51 -13.16
N SER A 144 1.26 -0.56 -12.23
CA SER A 144 0.27 0.53 -12.12
C SER A 144 0.24 1.40 -13.38
N LEU A 145 1.42 1.71 -13.93
CA LEU A 145 1.57 2.40 -15.22
C LEU A 145 1.08 1.52 -16.39
N ALA A 146 1.49 0.27 -16.47
CA ALA A 146 1.19 -0.60 -17.60
C ALA A 146 -0.29 -1.02 -17.67
N LYS A 147 -0.99 -1.09 -16.53
CA LYS A 147 -2.40 -1.51 -16.44
C LYS A 147 -3.37 -0.36 -16.30
N SER A 148 -2.87 0.88 -16.30
CA SER A 148 -3.68 2.08 -16.19
C SER A 148 -4.62 2.01 -15.00
N LEU A 149 -4.04 1.76 -13.82
CA LEU A 149 -4.74 2.01 -12.55
C LEU A 149 -4.98 3.52 -12.47
N HIS A 150 -3.93 4.35 -12.30
CA HIS A 150 -4.08 5.83 -12.25
C HIS A 150 -3.05 6.63 -13.09
N CYS A 151 -2.48 5.97 -14.09
CA CYS A 151 -1.51 6.37 -15.15
C CYS A 151 -0.96 7.80 -15.30
N SER A 152 -1.71 8.88 -15.11
CA SER A 152 -1.25 10.23 -15.49
C SER A 152 -0.46 10.97 -14.40
N CYS A 153 -0.52 10.52 -13.15
CA CYS A 153 0.05 11.22 -11.99
C CYS A 153 1.47 10.76 -11.61
N LEU A 154 1.86 9.53 -11.96
CA LEU A 154 3.23 9.04 -11.78
C LEU A 154 4.23 9.65 -12.78
N VAL A 155 3.73 10.48 -13.70
CA VAL A 155 4.52 11.30 -14.64
C VAL A 155 4.24 12.79 -14.43
N ASP A 156 3.67 13.16 -13.28
CA ASP A 156 3.39 14.54 -12.93
C ASP A 156 4.70 15.35 -12.86
N PRO A 157 4.79 16.55 -13.48
CA PRO A 157 5.97 17.41 -13.39
C PRO A 157 6.40 17.77 -11.96
N LEU A 158 5.47 17.75 -11.00
CA LEU A 158 5.74 17.99 -9.58
C LEU A 158 6.37 16.78 -8.88
N LEU A 159 6.25 15.58 -9.45
CA LEU A 159 6.88 14.38 -8.93
C LEU A 159 8.37 14.42 -9.27
N ASN A 160 9.16 14.91 -8.32
CA ASN A 160 10.58 15.16 -8.50
C ASN A 160 11.41 13.88 -8.48
N SER A 161 11.05 12.91 -7.64
CA SER A 161 11.81 11.66 -7.53
C SER A 161 10.95 10.48 -7.08
N VAL A 162 11.18 9.33 -7.71
CA VAL A 162 10.72 8.03 -7.24
C VAL A 162 11.96 7.30 -6.71
N ASN A 163 12.06 7.20 -5.39
CA ASN A 163 13.24 6.67 -4.72
C ASN A 163 13.05 5.19 -4.38
N PRO A 164 13.93 4.27 -4.84
CA PRO A 164 13.84 2.84 -4.56
C PRO A 164 14.40 2.49 -3.17
N PHE A 165 14.12 3.32 -2.17
CA PHE A 165 14.59 3.13 -0.80
C PHE A 165 13.40 2.88 0.12
N THR A 166 13.63 2.12 1.19
CA THR A 166 12.65 2.08 2.31
C THR A 166 12.39 3.50 2.79
N GLY A 167 11.13 3.84 3.07
CA GLY A 167 10.78 5.15 3.62
C GLY A 167 11.55 5.49 4.90
N VAL A 168 11.86 4.49 5.73
CA VAL A 168 12.69 4.65 6.93
C VAL A 168 14.12 5.08 6.61
N ALA A 169 14.75 4.47 5.60
CA ALA A 169 16.11 4.87 5.19
C ALA A 169 16.12 6.27 4.59
N PHE A 170 15.10 6.60 3.78
CA PHE A 170 14.97 7.92 3.18
C PHE A 170 14.80 9.00 4.26
N LEU A 171 13.86 8.82 5.20
CA LEU A 171 13.63 9.75 6.30
C LEU A 171 14.86 10.01 7.17
N LYS A 172 15.74 9.01 7.34
CA LYS A 172 17.00 9.16 8.09
C LYS A 172 18.06 9.97 7.33
N ALA A 173 18.02 9.96 6.00
CA ALA A 173 18.99 10.64 5.16
C ALA A 173 18.60 12.11 4.89
N VAL A 174 17.32 12.45 5.02
CA VAL A 174 16.84 13.81 4.77
C VAL A 174 17.03 14.71 6.00
N PRO A 175 17.49 15.97 5.83
CA PRO A 175 17.59 16.93 6.92
C PRO A 175 16.24 17.23 7.59
N HIS A 176 16.27 17.49 8.89
CA HIS A 176 15.11 17.94 9.65
C HIS A 176 14.52 19.22 9.04
N GLY A 177 13.17 19.34 9.02
CA GLY A 177 12.47 20.52 8.52
C GLY A 177 12.41 20.66 7.00
N THR A 178 12.66 19.58 6.24
CA THR A 178 12.65 19.62 4.77
C THR A 178 11.25 19.54 4.15
N TYR A 179 10.33 18.80 4.76
CA TYR A 179 8.98 18.55 4.23
C TYR A 179 7.92 19.23 5.10
N ASP A 180 6.93 19.83 4.46
CA ASP A 180 5.78 20.44 5.13
C ASP A 180 4.78 19.37 5.60
N ALA A 181 4.68 18.27 4.85
CA ALA A 181 3.86 17.11 5.16
C ALA A 181 4.53 15.81 4.71
N VAL A 182 4.31 14.75 5.48
CA VAL A 182 4.67 13.36 5.13
C VAL A 182 3.40 12.52 5.17
N ILE A 183 3.09 11.86 4.06
CA ILE A 183 1.98 10.92 3.92
C ILE A 183 2.57 9.51 3.83
N VAL A 184 2.10 8.62 4.70
CA VAL A 184 2.56 7.23 4.76
C VAL A 184 1.47 6.32 4.21
N ASP A 185 1.52 6.07 2.91
CA ASP A 185 0.61 5.17 2.19
C ASP A 185 1.21 3.77 2.11
N SER A 186 1.24 3.10 3.26
CA SER A 186 1.86 1.78 3.38
C SER A 186 0.82 0.68 3.49
N SER A 187 1.12 -0.48 2.90
CA SER A 187 0.34 -1.71 3.10
C SER A 187 0.28 -2.11 4.58
N ASP A 188 -0.53 -3.13 4.88
CA ASP A 188 -0.66 -3.68 6.23
C ASP A 188 0.68 -3.96 6.92
N PRO A 189 0.74 -3.93 8.27
CA PRO A 189 1.97 -4.11 9.06
C PRO A 189 2.48 -5.56 9.08
N ILE A 190 2.52 -6.22 7.92
CA ILE A 190 3.12 -7.52 7.65
C ILE A 190 4.16 -7.34 6.54
N GLY A 191 5.17 -8.22 6.52
CA GLY A 191 6.19 -8.19 5.48
C GLY A 191 7.00 -6.88 5.52
N MET A 192 7.08 -6.20 4.37
CA MET A 192 7.92 -5.02 4.19
C MET A 192 7.51 -3.78 4.99
N CYS A 193 6.24 -3.65 5.33
CA CYS A 193 5.74 -2.47 6.06
C CYS A 193 6.00 -2.56 7.57
N LEU A 194 6.29 -3.76 8.10
CA LEU A 194 6.48 -3.97 9.54
C LEU A 194 7.52 -3.02 10.19
N PRO A 195 8.69 -2.71 9.57
CA PRO A 195 9.61 -1.75 10.13
C PRO A 195 9.05 -0.33 10.20
N LEU A 196 8.19 0.07 9.27
CA LEU A 196 7.56 1.40 9.21
C LEU A 196 6.48 1.53 10.30
N SER A 197 5.64 0.51 10.43
CA SER A 197 4.63 0.46 11.50
C SER A 197 5.25 0.40 12.89
N GLN A 198 6.38 -0.30 13.07
CA GLN A 198 7.12 -0.32 14.33
C GLN A 198 7.95 0.93 14.60
N THR A 199 8.37 1.65 13.56
CA THR A 199 9.05 2.94 13.74
C THR A 199 8.10 4.04 14.15
N SER A 200 6.79 3.94 13.89
CA SER A 200 5.78 4.85 14.49
C SER A 200 5.91 4.94 16.02
N ASN A 201 6.21 3.82 16.71
CA ASN A 201 6.45 3.75 18.16
C ASN A 201 7.89 4.10 18.59
N ARG A 202 8.82 4.23 17.64
CA ARG A 202 10.26 4.47 17.90
C ARG A 202 10.77 5.79 17.35
N PHE A 203 9.89 6.57 16.73
CA PHE A 203 10.05 7.99 16.65
C PHE A 203 10.10 8.53 18.08
N ASN A 204 11.33 8.75 18.56
CA ASN A 204 11.64 9.89 19.43
C ASN A 204 11.54 11.22 18.64
N TYR A 205 10.85 11.22 17.48
CA TYR A 205 9.83 12.22 17.24
C TYR A 205 8.53 11.78 17.95
N SER A 206 8.57 11.74 19.28
CA SER A 206 7.37 12.11 20.02
C SER A 206 6.95 13.45 19.42
N PHE A 207 5.67 13.72 19.17
CA PHE A 207 4.81 14.12 20.28
C PHE A 207 5.51 15.14 21.23
N ASN A 208 6.41 15.98 20.73
CA ASN A 208 6.73 17.28 21.31
C ASN A 208 5.72 18.27 20.75
N LEU A 209 4.48 18.13 21.23
CA LEU A 209 3.46 19.17 21.17
C LEU A 209 3.75 20.31 22.17
N GLU A 210 4.91 20.29 22.83
CA GLU A 210 5.35 21.36 23.73
C GLU A 210 6.79 21.75 23.37
N ASN A 211 6.91 22.98 22.85
CA ASN A 211 8.12 23.74 22.54
C ASN A 211 8.67 23.64 21.11
N GLU A 212 8.11 24.57 20.31
CA GLU A 212 8.68 25.22 19.13
C GLU A 212 8.90 24.37 17.85
N VAL A 213 8.19 24.83 16.80
CA VAL A 213 8.24 24.44 15.37
C VAL A 213 7.25 23.34 14.94
N SER A 214 6.16 23.84 14.35
CA SER A 214 4.99 23.17 13.76
C SER A 214 5.33 22.15 12.67
N SER A 215 4.95 20.87 12.83
CA SER A 215 4.96 19.84 11.76
C SER A 215 3.84 18.80 12.00
N HIS A 216 3.11 18.42 10.95
CA HIS A 216 1.95 17.51 10.99
C HIS A 216 2.25 16.25 10.15
N VAL A 217 2.20 15.07 10.77
CA VAL A 217 2.23 13.76 10.10
C VAL A 217 0.91 13.06 10.41
N VAL A 218 0.24 12.53 9.39
CA VAL A 218 -1.07 11.85 9.51
C VAL A 218 -0.91 10.43 8.96
N ASN A 219 -1.28 9.43 9.78
CA ASN A 219 -1.52 8.04 9.36
C ASN A 219 -2.97 7.89 8.93
#